data_AF-A0A933GDE3-F1
#
_entry.id   AF-A0A933GDE3-F1
#
_cell.length_a   1.000
_cell.length_b   1.000
_cell.length_c   1.000
_cell.angle_alpha   90.00
_cell.angle_beta   90.00
_cell.angle_gamma   90.00
#
_symmetry.space_group_name_H-M   'P 1'
#
loop_
_entity.id
_entity.type
_entity.pdbx_description
1 polymer ?
#
loop_
_entity_poly.entity_id
_entity_poly.type
_entity_poly.pdbx_seq_one_letter_code
_entity_poly.pdbx_strand_id
1 'polypeptide(L)'
;MVEHRAKVLLVLSQDVLDAARAFAGTATTTLKLSVSLQIVLRALIEEGLKGDGHPALLANVEGQAQAIRHKRSRLRREGAEGDPRSVRPGAPRGPGGGGPQRRRT
;
A
#
# COMPACT_ATOMS: atom_id res chain seq x y z
N MET A 1 -12.01 18.94 19.92
CA MET A 1 -10.77 18.40 20.53
C MET A 1 -9.61 18.91 19.70
N VAL A 2 -8.68 19.67 20.30
CA VAL A 2 -7.51 20.18 19.58
C VAL A 2 -6.58 19.00 19.32
N GLU A 3 -6.51 18.56 18.08
CA GLU A 3 -5.58 17.52 17.64
C GLU A 3 -4.16 18.04 17.89
N HIS A 4 -3.48 17.51 18.89
CA HIS A 4 -2.11 17.92 19.22
C HIS A 4 -1.18 17.37 18.13
N ARG A 5 -1.15 18.06 16.99
CA ARG A 5 -0.41 17.63 15.80
C ARG A 5 1.06 18.02 15.97
N ALA A 6 1.77 17.25 16.78
CA ALA A 6 3.22 17.40 16.91
C ALA A 6 3.86 17.26 15.52
N LYS A 7 4.61 18.28 15.11
CA LYS A 7 5.37 18.28 13.85
C LYS A 7 6.81 17.95 14.20
N VAL A 8 7.37 16.94 13.55
CA VAL A 8 8.76 16.50 13.73
C VAL A 8 9.52 16.79 12.45
N LEU A 9 10.69 17.44 12.57
CA LEU A 9 11.67 17.55 11.50
C LEU A 9 12.77 16.54 11.75
N LEU A 10 12.96 15.60 10.82
CA LEU A 10 14.04 14.64 10.87
C LEU A 10 15.15 15.08 9.91
N VAL A 11 16.34 15.32 10.44
CA VAL A 11 17.55 15.62 9.65
C VAL A 11 18.47 14.41 9.74
N LEU A 12 18.75 13.79 8.60
CA LEU A 12 19.60 12.61 8.49
C LEU A 12 20.78 12.89 7.59
N SER A 13 21.89 12.18 7.80
CA SER A 13 22.92 12.10 6.77
C SER A 13 22.39 11.37 5.54
N GLN A 14 22.98 11.66 4.39
CA GLN A 14 22.62 11.01 3.14
C GLN A 14 22.80 9.48 3.22
N ASP A 15 23.85 9.01 3.90
CA ASP A 15 24.14 7.58 4.05
C ASP A 15 23.02 6.83 4.80
N VAL A 16 22.46 7.43 5.86
CA VAL A 16 21.34 6.84 6.60
C VAL A 16 20.09 6.79 5.72
N LEU A 17 19.86 7.83 4.92
CA LEU A 17 18.74 7.87 3.99
C LEU A 17 18.86 6.82 2.89
N ASP A 18 20.07 6.63 2.36
CA ASP A 18 20.36 5.63 1.32
C ASP A 18 20.27 4.20 1.87
N ALA A 19 20.77 3.96 3.09
CA ALA A 19 20.57 2.70 3.79
C ALA A 19 19.08 2.40 4.02
N ALA A 20 18.28 3.40 4.40
CA ALA A 20 16.84 3.24 4.58
C ALA A 20 16.11 2.93 3.26
N ARG A 21 16.55 3.53 2.14
CA ARG A 21 16.02 3.21 0.80
C ARG A 21 16.35 1.77 0.40
N ALA A 22 17.59 1.35 0.57
CA ALA A 22 18.00 -0.03 0.30
C ALA A 22 17.22 -1.02 1.17
N PHE A 23 17.06 -0.73 2.46
CA PHE A 23 16.26 -1.52 3.38
C PHE A 23 14.80 -1.63 2.92
N ALA A 24 14.16 -0.52 2.51
CA ALA A 24 12.78 -0.54 2.01
C ALA A 24 12.63 -1.44 0.78
N GLY A 25 13.61 -1.43 -0.12
CA GLY A 25 13.66 -2.31 -1.29
C GLY A 25 13.70 -3.78 -0.88
N THR A 26 14.64 -4.14 -0.01
CA THR A 26 14.79 -5.50 0.51
C THR A 26 13.54 -5.95 1.29
N ALA A 27 13.01 -5.12 2.18
CA ALA A 27 11.83 -5.44 2.96
C ALA A 27 10.59 -5.68 2.06
N THR A 28 10.46 -4.92 0.96
CA THR A 28 9.38 -5.11 -0.01
C THR A 28 9.43 -6.49 -0.66
N THR A 29 10.63 -6.95 -1.04
CA THR A 29 10.80 -8.25 -1.69
C THR A 29 10.67 -9.40 -0.68
N THR A 30 11.27 -9.26 0.51
CA THR A 30 11.24 -10.28 1.57
C THR A 30 9.84 -10.47 2.16
N LEU A 31 9.16 -9.38 2.53
CA LEU A 31 7.85 -9.45 3.20
C LEU A 31 6.68 -9.62 2.22
N LYS A 32 6.91 -9.43 0.91
CA LYS A 32 5.84 -9.39 -0.12
C LYS A 32 4.75 -8.37 0.23
N LEU A 33 5.14 -7.28 0.89
CA LEU A 33 4.30 -6.14 1.25
C LEU A 33 4.89 -4.87 0.63
N SER A 34 4.05 -3.93 0.21
CA SER A 34 4.55 -2.63 -0.24
C SER A 34 5.11 -1.84 0.94
N VAL A 35 6.42 -1.75 1.06
CA VAL A 35 7.11 -0.97 2.10
C VAL A 35 7.60 0.34 1.51
N SER A 36 7.10 1.47 2.02
CA SER A 36 7.58 2.79 1.62
C SER A 36 8.69 3.28 2.53
N LEU A 37 9.53 4.20 2.03
CA LEU A 37 10.56 4.86 2.84
C LEU A 37 9.98 5.51 4.11
N GLN A 38 8.75 6.03 4.05
CA GLN A 38 8.09 6.62 5.22
C GLN A 38 7.85 5.61 6.35
N ILE A 39 7.49 4.36 6.02
CA ILE A 39 7.32 3.29 7.02
C ILE A 39 8.66 2.99 7.69
N VAL A 40 9.72 2.89 6.90
CA VAL A 40 11.07 2.62 7.40
C VAL A 40 11.57 3.77 8.28
N LEU A 41 11.43 5.02 7.85
CA LEU A 41 11.84 6.18 8.64
C LEU A 41 11.06 6.29 9.94
N ARG A 42 9.76 5.96 9.93
CA ARG A 42 8.96 5.94 11.14
C ARG A 42 9.41 4.84 12.10
N ALA A 43 9.65 3.63 11.60
CA ALA A 43 10.16 2.54 12.42
C ALA A 43 11.55 2.88 12.99
N LEU A 44 12.44 3.50 12.20
CA LEU A 44 13.73 3.99 12.70
C LEU A 44 13.56 5.00 13.85
N ILE A 45 12.62 5.94 13.76
CA ILE A 45 12.35 6.87 14.87
C ILE A 45 11.89 6.12 16.12
N GLU A 46 10.98 5.15 15.96
CA GLU A 46 10.43 4.34 17.06
C GLU A 46 11.51 3.47 17.73
N GLU A 47 12.49 2.96 16.97
CA GLU A 47 13.65 2.21 17.48
C GLU A 47 14.82 3.12 17.94
N GLY A 48 14.62 4.44 17.97
CA GLY A 48 15.61 5.40 18.47
C GLY A 48 16.78 5.69 17.53
N LEU A 49 16.61 5.49 16.23
CA LEU A 49 17.61 5.62 15.17
C LEU A 49 18.86 4.74 15.38
N LYS A 50 18.79 3.78 16.30
CA LYS A 50 19.87 2.86 16.58
C LYS A 50 19.89 1.83 15.46
N GLY A 51 20.97 1.78 14.70
CA GLY A 51 21.21 0.75 13.67
C GLY A 51 21.35 -0.65 14.25
N ASP A 52 21.25 -0.79 15.56
CA ASP A 52 21.64 -1.96 16.34
C ASP A 52 20.41 -2.85 16.59
N GLY A 53 19.85 -3.41 15.52
CA GLY A 53 18.70 -4.30 15.69
C GLY A 53 17.89 -4.52 14.43
N HIS A 54 18.54 -4.99 13.37
CA HIS A 54 17.87 -5.41 12.14
C HIS A 54 16.58 -6.25 12.38
N PRO A 55 16.49 -7.13 13.40
CA PRO A 55 15.27 -7.86 13.70
C PRO A 55 14.12 -7.00 14.26
N ALA A 56 14.41 -6.10 15.20
CA ALA A 56 13.39 -5.23 15.80
C ALA A 56 12.85 -4.22 14.78
N LEU A 57 13.74 -3.61 14.01
CA LEU A 57 13.38 -2.71 12.92
C LEU A 57 12.52 -3.42 11.87
N LEU A 58 12.90 -4.64 11.47
CA LEU A 58 12.14 -5.42 10.49
C LEU A 58 10.75 -5.78 11.01
N ALA A 59 10.63 -6.23 12.26
CA ALA A 59 9.35 -6.57 12.87
C ALA A 59 8.41 -5.36 12.95
N ASN A 60 8.93 -4.18 13.29
CA ASN A 60 8.15 -2.95 13.31
C ASN A 60 7.70 -2.55 11.89
N VAL A 61 8.60 -2.61 10.90
CA VAL A 61 8.27 -2.34 9.49
C VAL A 61 7.20 -3.30 8.97
N GLU A 62 7.30 -4.59 9.28
CA GLU A 62 6.29 -5.59 8.93
C GLU A 62 4.93 -5.27 9.56
N GLY A 63 4.89 -4.97 10.86
CA GLY A 63 3.68 -4.60 11.57
C GLY A 63 2.98 -3.38 10.97
N GLN A 64 3.74 -2.33 10.66
CA GLN A 64 3.20 -1.12 10.02
C GLN A 64 2.71 -1.38 8.60
N ALA A 65 3.47 -2.12 7.78
CA ALA A 65 3.08 -2.45 6.41
C ALA A 65 1.80 -3.30 6.38
N GLN A 66 1.68 -4.26 7.30
CA GLN A 66 0.49 -5.08 7.44
C GLN A 66 -0.72 -4.27 7.90
N ALA A 67 -0.56 -3.36 8.86
CA ALA A 67 -1.62 -2.44 9.28
C ALA A 67 -2.13 -1.57 8.12
N ILE A 68 -1.22 -1.04 7.28
CA ILE A 68 -1.58 -0.27 6.09
C ILE A 68 -2.31 -1.13 5.06
N ARG A 69 -1.86 -2.37 4.82
CA ARG A 69 -2.53 -3.32 3.94
C ARG A 69 -3.94 -3.63 4.42
N HIS A 70 -4.13 -3.87 5.72
CA HIS A 70 -5.45 -4.08 6.31
C HIS A 70 -6.33 -2.84 6.17
N LYS A 71 -5.82 -1.63 6.44
CA LYS A 71 -6.55 -0.38 6.24
C LYS A 71 -7.01 -0.21 4.79
N ARG A 72 -6.11 -0.45 3.82
CA ARG A 72 -6.46 -0.42 2.39
C ARG A 72 -7.51 -1.46 2.01
N SER A 73 -7.41 -2.67 2.58
CA SER A 73 -8.39 -3.74 2.34
C SER A 73 -9.77 -3.38 2.89
N ARG A 74 -9.85 -2.82 4.11
CA ARG A 74 -11.11 -2.36 4.72
C ARG A 74 -11.76 -1.24 3.90
N LEU A 75 -10.99 -0.21 3.54
CA LEU A 75 -11.48 0.89 2.70
C LEU A 75 -12.01 0.41 1.34
N ARG A 76 -11.40 -0.64 0.76
CA ARG A 76 -11.92 -1.25 -0.47
C ARG A 76 -13.23 -2.02 -0.27
N ARG A 77 -13.41 -2.68 0.88
CA ARG A 77 -14.66 -3.38 1.21
C ARG A 77 -15.78 -2.39 1.49
N GLU A 78 -15.51 -1.37 2.29
CA GLU A 78 -16.45 -0.30 2.61
C GLU A 78 -16.84 0.50 1.35
N GLY A 79 -15.89 0.75 0.44
CA GLY A 79 -16.18 1.36 -0.86
C GLY A 79 -16.99 0.46 -1.82
N ALA A 80 -16.92 -0.86 -1.69
CA ALA A 80 -17.74 -1.79 -2.46
C ALA A 80 -19.17 -1.91 -1.89
N GLU A 81 -19.32 -1.77 -0.57
CA GLU A 81 -20.62 -1.74 0.13
C GLU A 81 -21.37 -0.41 -0.09
N GLY A 82 -20.66 0.69 -0.33
CA GLY A 82 -21.21 2.01 -0.62
C GLY A 82 -21.55 2.30 -2.09
N ASP A 83 -21.24 1.39 -3.02
CA ASP A 83 -21.62 1.53 -4.43
C ASP A 83 -22.77 0.58 -4.79
N PRO A 84 -24.03 1.07 -4.93
CA PRO A 84 -25.15 0.24 -5.38
C PRO A 84 -25.00 -0.28 -6.82
N ARG A 85 -23.89 0.03 -7.52
CA ARG A 85 -23.56 -0.51 -8.86
C ARG A 85 -22.60 -1.70 -8.84
N SER A 86 -22.06 -2.11 -7.68
CA SER A 86 -21.10 -3.23 -7.61
C SER A 86 -21.76 -4.62 -7.60
N VAL A 87 -23.09 -4.70 -7.44
CA VAL A 87 -23.84 -5.96 -7.59
C VAL A 87 -24.32 -6.10 -9.03
N ARG A 88 -23.43 -6.54 -9.93
CA ARG A 88 -23.84 -7.28 -11.13
C ARG A 88 -23.38 -8.74 -11.03
N PRO A 89 -24.18 -9.62 -10.39
CA PRO A 89 -24.05 -11.04 -10.53
C PRO A 89 -24.76 -11.46 -11.83
N GLY A 90 -24.02 -12.03 -12.77
CA GLY A 90 -24.55 -12.85 -13.86
C GLY A 90 -25.18 -12.09 -15.03
N ALA A 91 -24.51 -12.16 -16.19
CA ALA A 91 -25.21 -12.14 -17.47
C ALA A 91 -24.61 -13.21 -18.39
N PRO A 92 -25.21 -14.40 -18.47
CA PRO A 92 -25.10 -15.27 -19.63
C PRO A 92 -26.35 -15.12 -20.49
N ARG A 93 -26.22 -14.65 -21.75
CA ARG A 93 -27.20 -14.70 -22.86
C ARG A 93 -26.59 -13.94 -24.04
N GLY A 94 -26.45 -14.45 -25.27
CA GLY A 94 -26.92 -15.67 -25.94
C GLY A 94 -26.64 -15.50 -27.46
N PRO A 95 -26.86 -16.54 -28.30
CA PRO A 95 -26.38 -16.65 -29.68
C PRO A 95 -27.39 -16.16 -30.75
N GLY A 96 -26.88 -15.82 -31.94
CA GLY A 96 -27.65 -15.58 -33.18
C GLY A 96 -28.14 -14.14 -33.35
N GLY A 97 -28.19 -13.51 -34.52
CA GLY A 97 -27.94 -13.93 -35.90
C GLY A 97 -28.34 -12.74 -36.80
N GLY A 98 -27.84 -12.71 -38.03
CA GLY A 98 -28.37 -11.85 -39.10
C GLY A 98 -27.45 -10.70 -39.53
N GLY A 99 -26.71 -10.92 -40.62
CA GLY A 99 -26.53 -9.87 -41.63
C GLY A 99 -27.87 -9.55 -42.32
N PRO A 100 -27.93 -8.68 -43.36
CA PRO A 100 -26.85 -8.38 -44.30
C PRO A 100 -26.77 -6.91 -44.79
N GLN A 101 -25.78 -6.68 -45.67
CA GLN A 101 -25.82 -5.77 -46.83
C GLN A 101 -25.85 -4.24 -46.60
N ARG A 102 -24.78 -3.54 -47.01
CA ARG A 102 -24.75 -2.84 -48.32
C ARG A 102 -23.40 -2.21 -48.65
N ARG A 103 -23.05 -2.38 -49.92
CA ARG A 103 -21.92 -1.84 -50.69
C ARG A 103 -21.95 -0.33 -50.87
N ARG A 104 -20.80 0.16 -51.35
CA ARG A 104 -20.46 1.41 -52.08
C ARG A 104 -19.81 2.43 -51.14
N THR A 105 -18.64 2.99 -51.44
CA THR A 105 -17.94 3.19 -52.73
C THR A 105 -16.46 2.89 -52.61
#